data_AF-U1Q9M7-F1
#
_entry.id   AF-U1Q9M7-F1
#
_cell.length_a   1.000
_cell.length_b   1.000
_cell.length_c   1.000
_cell.angle_alpha   90.00
_cell.angle_beta   90.00
_cell.angle_gamma   90.00
#
_symmetry.space_group_name_H-M   'P 1'
#
loop_
_entity.id
_entity.type
_entity.pdbx_description
1 polymer ?
#
loop_
_entity_poly.entity_id
_entity_poly.type
_entity_poly.pdbx_seq_one_letter_code
_entity_poly.pdbx_strand_id
1 'polypeptide(L)'
;AEGGRQAKPVVALSMFGLTTPAVDEAREVLGGLGYETLVFHATGSGGRALEKLAADGRLAGVLDLTTTELADELVGGILTAGPDRLTAAGAAGIPQVVSFGALDMVNFGPREDVPERFEGRTFVVHNPVVTLMRTTPGENAELGRRIGEKALGARGPVALVLPLRGVSGIDAEAGPFRDEEADAALFEAVRRTVAGSPAGDVRIVECDAHINDPGFGARSARLLHRMIEESAPAGRSGSAA
;
A
#
# COMPACT_ATOMS: atom_id res chain seq x y z
N ALA A 1 -22.59 -35.41 -9.99
CA ALA A 1 -22.36 -34.23 -10.84
C ALA A 1 -21.96 -33.08 -9.92
N GLU A 2 -20.66 -33.00 -9.61
CA GLU A 2 -20.12 -31.88 -8.83
C GLU A 2 -19.95 -30.71 -9.81
N GLY A 3 -20.88 -29.76 -9.76
CA GLY A 3 -20.78 -28.53 -10.54
C GLY A 3 -19.49 -27.81 -10.13
N GLY A 4 -18.50 -27.81 -11.03
CA GLY A 4 -17.21 -27.19 -10.82
C GLY A 4 -17.38 -25.72 -10.46
N ARG A 5 -17.31 -25.43 -9.16
CA ARG A 5 -17.37 -24.06 -8.64
C ARG A 5 -16.11 -23.37 -9.14
N GLN A 6 -16.26 -22.43 -10.09
CA GLN A 6 -15.13 -21.63 -10.57
C GLN A 6 -14.43 -21.02 -9.36
N ALA A 7 -13.11 -21.25 -9.24
CA ALA A 7 -12.31 -20.68 -8.18
C ALA A 7 -12.42 -19.14 -8.26
N LYS A 8 -12.69 -18.50 -7.11
CA LYS A 8 -12.81 -17.04 -7.07
C LYS A 8 -11.47 -16.41 -7.43
N PRO A 9 -11.46 -15.31 -8.21
CA PRO A 9 -10.23 -14.54 -8.41
C PRO A 9 -9.70 -14.05 -7.06
N VAL A 10 -8.39 -14.17 -6.86
CA VAL A 10 -7.74 -13.84 -5.58
C VAL A 10 -7.13 -12.44 -5.66
N VAL A 11 -7.35 -11.63 -4.62
CA VAL A 11 -6.74 -10.31 -4.46
C VAL A 11 -5.93 -10.28 -3.17
N ALA A 12 -4.70 -9.78 -3.25
CA ALA A 12 -3.87 -9.55 -2.07
C ALA A 12 -4.07 -8.13 -1.52
N LEU A 13 -4.11 -7.99 -0.19
CA LEU A 13 -4.17 -6.72 0.51
C LEU A 13 -3.02 -6.61 1.50
N SER A 14 -2.39 -5.44 1.64
CA SER A 14 -1.44 -5.17 2.72
C SER A 14 -2.08 -4.39 3.86
N MET A 15 -1.70 -4.71 5.09
CA MET A 15 -2.32 -4.17 6.31
C MET A 15 -1.31 -3.92 7.42
N PHE A 16 -1.55 -2.89 8.21
CA PHE A 16 -0.94 -2.70 9.52
C PHE A 16 -2.03 -2.30 10.53
N GLY A 17 -1.75 -2.45 11.83
CA GLY A 17 -2.74 -2.12 12.87
C GLY A 17 -3.31 -0.70 12.73
N LEU A 18 -2.49 0.24 12.25
CA LEU A 18 -2.83 1.64 12.06
C LEU A 18 -3.55 1.96 10.74
N THR A 19 -3.79 0.96 9.89
CA THR A 19 -4.51 1.07 8.61
C THR A 19 -5.66 0.05 8.49
N THR A 20 -5.94 -0.68 9.58
CA THR A 20 -6.95 -1.76 9.63
C THR A 20 -8.34 -1.29 9.17
N PRO A 21 -8.88 -0.12 9.57
CA PRO A 21 -10.19 0.34 9.11
C PRO A 21 -10.33 0.39 7.58
N ALA A 22 -9.33 0.91 6.89
CA ALA A 22 -9.32 0.99 5.42
C ALA A 22 -9.26 -0.40 4.77
N VAL A 23 -8.45 -1.31 5.33
CA VAL A 23 -8.29 -2.67 4.80
C VAL A 23 -9.54 -3.51 5.01
N ASP A 24 -10.18 -3.40 6.17
CA ASP A 24 -11.43 -4.11 6.46
C ASP A 24 -12.54 -3.69 5.51
N GLU A 25 -12.71 -2.38 5.28
CA GLU A 25 -13.69 -1.87 4.32
C GLU A 25 -13.39 -2.39 2.89
N ALA A 26 -12.12 -2.36 2.48
CA ALA A 26 -11.71 -2.87 1.18
C ALA A 26 -11.99 -4.38 1.03
N ARG A 27 -11.70 -5.16 2.08
CA ARG A 27 -11.94 -6.61 2.13
C ARG A 27 -13.42 -6.93 1.96
N GLU A 28 -14.30 -6.21 2.66
CA GLU A 28 -15.75 -6.40 2.55
C GLU A 28 -16.26 -6.09 1.14
N VAL A 29 -15.83 -4.98 0.56
CA VAL A 29 -16.22 -4.58 -0.81
C VAL A 29 -15.74 -5.62 -1.83
N LEU A 30 -14.48 -6.05 -1.77
CA LEU A 30 -13.95 -7.06 -2.69
C LEU A 30 -14.67 -8.41 -2.51
N GLY A 31 -14.98 -8.81 -1.27
CA GLY A 31 -15.75 -10.01 -0.99
C GLY A 31 -17.14 -9.97 -1.61
N GLY A 32 -17.83 -8.83 -1.51
CA GLY A 32 -19.13 -8.58 -2.14
C GLY A 32 -19.07 -8.58 -3.67
N LEU A 33 -17.93 -8.19 -4.25
CA LEU A 33 -17.66 -8.22 -5.70
C LEU A 33 -17.19 -9.61 -6.21
N GLY A 34 -17.14 -10.62 -5.33
CA GLY A 34 -16.87 -12.01 -5.72
C GLY A 34 -15.41 -12.44 -5.64
N TYR A 35 -14.52 -11.62 -5.09
CA TYR A 35 -13.11 -11.97 -4.89
C TYR A 35 -12.90 -12.82 -3.62
N GLU A 36 -11.84 -13.61 -3.63
CA GLU A 36 -11.21 -14.11 -2.41
C GLU A 36 -10.07 -13.16 -2.03
N THR A 37 -10.01 -12.75 -0.76
CA THR A 37 -9.04 -11.77 -0.28
C THR A 37 -8.02 -12.40 0.65
N LEU A 38 -6.75 -12.12 0.40
CA LEU A 38 -5.64 -12.54 1.25
C LEU A 38 -4.99 -11.29 1.86
N VAL A 39 -5.08 -11.14 3.18
CA VAL A 39 -4.53 -9.98 3.89
C VAL A 39 -3.15 -10.32 4.45
N PHE A 40 -2.17 -9.50 4.13
CA PHE A 40 -0.78 -9.64 4.53
C PHE A 40 -0.42 -8.52 5.51
N HIS A 41 0.02 -8.88 6.71
CA HIS A 41 0.47 -7.92 7.69
C HIS A 41 1.86 -7.40 7.32
N ALA A 42 2.03 -6.08 7.21
CA ALA A 42 3.21 -5.40 6.69
C ALA A 42 4.37 -5.37 7.71
N THR A 43 4.85 -6.55 8.12
CA THR A 43 5.96 -6.76 9.07
C THR A 43 7.25 -7.23 8.40
N GLY A 44 7.45 -6.88 7.14
CA GLY A 44 8.54 -7.34 6.29
C GLY A 44 8.27 -8.74 5.72
N SER A 45 7.94 -9.70 6.59
CA SER A 45 7.58 -11.06 6.17
C SER A 45 6.28 -11.11 5.35
N GLY A 46 5.30 -10.27 5.69
CA GLY A 46 4.04 -10.21 4.94
C GLY A 46 4.22 -9.61 3.56
N GLY A 47 4.97 -8.51 3.43
CA GLY A 47 5.35 -7.95 2.13
C GLY A 47 6.07 -8.98 1.26
N ARG A 48 7.09 -9.66 1.79
CA ARG A 48 7.78 -10.73 1.05
C ARG A 48 6.85 -11.85 0.60
N ALA A 49 5.90 -12.25 1.44
CA ALA A 49 4.91 -13.27 1.07
C ALA A 49 3.96 -12.77 -0.03
N LEU A 50 3.53 -11.51 0.03
CA LEU A 50 2.72 -10.87 -1.00
C LEU A 50 3.47 -10.81 -2.34
N GLU A 51 4.72 -10.32 -2.35
CA GLU A 51 5.53 -10.24 -3.57
C GLU A 51 5.73 -11.62 -4.19
N LYS A 52 6.01 -12.65 -3.38
CA LYS A 52 6.14 -14.03 -3.86
C LYS A 52 4.85 -14.52 -4.52
N LEU A 53 3.70 -14.27 -3.91
CA LEU A 53 2.41 -14.70 -4.45
C LEU A 53 2.06 -13.95 -5.75
N ALA A 54 2.43 -12.67 -5.85
CA ALA A 54 2.27 -11.90 -7.08
C ALA A 54 3.17 -12.43 -8.20
N ALA A 55 4.43 -12.77 -7.90
CA ALA A 55 5.37 -13.36 -8.85
C ALA A 55 4.91 -14.72 -9.39
N ASP A 56 4.19 -15.51 -8.59
CA ASP A 56 3.61 -16.78 -9.02
C ASP A 56 2.45 -16.62 -10.03
N GLY A 57 2.00 -15.38 -10.32
CA GLY A 57 0.99 -15.09 -11.34
C GLY A 57 -0.43 -15.53 -10.96
N ARG A 58 -0.70 -15.71 -9.66
CA ARG A 58 -1.96 -16.28 -9.14
C ARG A 58 -2.97 -15.24 -8.66
N LEU A 59 -2.59 -13.95 -8.67
CA LEU A 59 -3.44 -12.86 -8.21
C LEU A 59 -4.14 -12.19 -9.39
N ALA A 60 -5.42 -11.91 -9.22
CA ALA A 60 -6.17 -11.06 -10.14
C ALA A 60 -5.81 -9.59 -9.97
N GLY A 61 -5.41 -9.17 -8.77
CA GLY A 61 -5.00 -7.81 -8.46
C GLY A 61 -4.33 -7.68 -7.10
N VAL A 62 -3.67 -6.56 -6.86
CA VAL A 62 -3.05 -6.20 -5.58
C VAL A 62 -3.58 -4.86 -5.10
N LEU A 63 -4.08 -4.82 -3.86
CA LEU A 63 -4.51 -3.60 -3.19
C LEU A 63 -3.57 -3.33 -2.01
N ASP A 64 -2.51 -2.58 -2.29
CA ASP A 64 -1.42 -2.31 -1.38
C ASP A 64 -1.66 -1.03 -0.58
N LEU A 65 -2.58 -1.08 0.40
CA LEU A 65 -2.92 0.10 1.19
C LEU A 65 -1.83 0.49 2.20
N THR A 66 -1.00 -0.47 2.61
CA THR A 66 0.01 -0.28 3.65
C THR A 66 1.41 -0.64 3.16
N THR A 67 2.23 0.39 2.95
CA THR A 67 3.56 0.29 2.34
C THR A 67 4.70 0.61 3.31
N THR A 68 4.41 0.66 4.62
CA THR A 68 5.33 0.97 5.74
C THR A 68 6.68 0.23 5.69
N GLU A 69 6.73 -0.99 5.15
CA GLU A 69 7.96 -1.78 5.02
C GLU A 69 9.05 -1.06 4.18
N LEU A 70 8.67 -0.11 3.33
CA LEU A 70 9.59 0.75 2.58
C LEU A 70 10.28 1.80 3.47
N ALA A 71 9.61 2.30 4.51
CA ALA A 71 10.20 3.23 5.48
C ALA A 71 11.26 2.51 6.32
N ASP A 72 10.96 1.29 6.75
CA ASP A 72 11.92 0.40 7.42
C ASP A 72 13.13 0.08 6.54
N GLU A 73 12.92 -0.24 5.26
CA GLU A 73 14.04 -0.47 4.32
C GLU A 73 14.90 0.78 4.12
N LEU A 74 14.29 1.96 3.99
CA LEU A 74 15.00 3.21 3.75
C LEU A 74 15.86 3.62 4.95
N VAL A 75 15.29 3.56 6.15
CA VAL A 75 15.89 4.16 7.35
C VAL A 75 16.67 3.13 8.19
N GLY A 76 16.42 1.83 7.98
CA GLY A 76 17.02 0.74 8.72
C GLY A 76 16.21 0.30 9.94
N GLY A 77 14.88 0.26 9.78
CA GLY A 77 13.95 -0.39 10.71
C GLY A 77 13.99 -1.92 10.61
N ILE A 78 13.27 -2.60 11.49
CA ILE A 78 13.35 -4.06 11.65
C ILE A 78 12.31 -4.83 10.82
N LEU A 79 11.29 -4.16 10.28
CA LEU A 79 10.19 -4.74 9.51
C LEU A 79 10.34 -4.50 8.00
N THR A 80 11.58 -4.47 7.49
CA THR A 80 11.81 -4.37 6.04
C THR A 80 11.34 -5.61 5.28
N ALA A 81 10.71 -5.40 4.13
CA ALA A 81 10.41 -6.43 3.14
C ALA A 81 11.50 -6.58 2.05
N GLY A 82 12.56 -5.77 2.11
CA GLY A 82 13.66 -5.74 1.16
C GLY A 82 13.45 -4.79 -0.02
N PRO A 83 14.48 -4.61 -0.87
CA PRO A 83 14.50 -3.60 -1.92
C PRO A 83 13.46 -3.84 -3.02
N ASP A 84 13.03 -5.08 -3.23
CA ASP A 84 12.07 -5.47 -4.28
C ASP A 84 10.61 -5.29 -3.88
N ARG A 85 10.34 -4.81 -2.65
CA ARG A 85 8.98 -4.52 -2.22
C ARG A 85 8.28 -3.57 -3.20
N LEU A 86 7.01 -3.88 -3.51
CA LEU A 86 6.13 -3.17 -4.44
C LEU A 86 6.46 -3.36 -5.93
N THR A 87 7.14 -4.44 -6.33
CA THR A 87 7.58 -4.61 -7.73
C THR A 87 7.02 -5.84 -8.43
N ALA A 88 6.70 -6.93 -7.71
CA ALA A 88 6.35 -8.20 -8.34
C ALA A 88 5.01 -8.15 -9.07
N ALA A 89 4.01 -7.44 -8.54
CA ALA A 89 2.71 -7.28 -9.19
C ALA A 89 2.85 -6.53 -10.52
N GLY A 90 3.52 -5.38 -10.50
CA GLY A 90 3.80 -4.59 -11.70
C GLY A 90 4.61 -5.38 -12.73
N ALA A 91 5.63 -6.12 -12.30
CA ALA A 91 6.36 -7.02 -13.18
C ALA A 91 5.44 -8.10 -13.77
N ALA A 92 4.59 -8.75 -12.98
CA ALA A 92 3.67 -9.77 -13.48
C ALA A 92 2.55 -9.23 -14.40
N GLY A 93 2.44 -7.90 -14.59
CA GLY A 93 1.36 -7.28 -15.35
C GLY A 93 0.04 -7.24 -14.58
N ILE A 94 0.08 -7.50 -13.28
CA ILE A 94 -1.10 -7.58 -12.41
C ILE A 94 -1.53 -6.15 -12.06
N PRO A 95 -2.82 -5.80 -12.22
CA PRO A 95 -3.35 -4.51 -11.78
C PRO A 95 -3.07 -4.27 -10.29
N GLN A 96 -2.54 -3.09 -9.97
CA GLN A 96 -2.22 -2.73 -8.60
C GLN A 96 -2.73 -1.33 -8.22
N VAL A 97 -3.41 -1.25 -7.08
CA VAL A 97 -3.75 0.00 -6.42
C VAL A 97 -2.86 0.11 -5.19
N VAL A 98 -2.08 1.18 -5.11
CA VAL A 98 -1.10 1.42 -4.04
C VAL A 98 -1.49 2.67 -3.26
N SER A 99 -1.43 2.60 -1.94
CA SER A 99 -1.52 3.77 -1.06
C SER A 99 -0.30 3.84 -0.14
N PHE A 100 -0.30 4.87 0.70
CA PHE A 100 0.87 5.34 1.45
C PHE A 100 0.78 4.99 2.94
N GLY A 101 -0.06 3.99 3.27
CA GLY A 101 -0.42 3.68 4.64
C GLY A 101 0.78 3.35 5.51
N ALA A 102 0.81 3.96 6.69
CA ALA A 102 1.84 3.82 7.71
C ALA A 102 3.27 4.17 7.23
N LEU A 103 3.46 4.95 6.16
CA LEU A 103 4.78 5.47 5.77
C LEU A 103 5.30 6.58 6.71
N ASP A 104 4.47 7.07 7.61
CA ASP A 104 4.81 7.99 8.69
C ASP A 104 5.67 7.33 9.79
N MET A 105 5.93 6.01 9.74
CA MET A 105 6.67 5.32 10.80
C MET A 105 7.74 4.37 10.30
N VAL A 106 8.81 4.28 11.09
CA VAL A 106 9.85 3.24 11.03
C VAL A 106 9.74 2.39 12.29
N ASN A 107 9.80 1.08 12.14
CA ASN A 107 9.59 0.16 13.25
C ASN A 107 10.93 -0.27 13.86
N PHE A 108 11.01 -0.21 15.18
CA PHE A 108 12.12 -0.73 15.99
C PHE A 108 11.60 -1.65 17.10
N GLY A 109 12.54 -2.31 17.77
CA GLY A 109 12.27 -3.10 18.96
C GLY A 109 11.96 -2.24 20.20
N PRO A 110 12.30 -2.73 21.40
CA PRO A 110 12.27 -1.94 22.63
C PRO A 110 12.95 -0.58 22.48
N ARG A 111 12.51 0.43 23.25
CA ARG A 111 13.00 1.80 23.10
C ARG A 111 14.50 1.91 23.37
N GLU A 112 15.01 1.10 24.29
CA GLU A 112 16.43 0.98 24.65
C GLU A 112 17.30 0.42 23.52
N ASP A 113 16.71 -0.32 22.57
CA ASP A 113 17.42 -0.93 21.45
C ASP A 113 17.42 -0.03 20.19
N VAL A 114 16.73 1.12 20.24
CA VAL A 114 16.72 2.09 19.14
C VAL A 114 18.12 2.70 18.99
N PRO A 115 18.75 2.65 17.80
CA PRO A 115 20.10 3.17 17.60
C PRO A 115 20.28 4.64 18.00
N GLU A 116 21.36 4.97 18.70
CA GLU A 116 21.68 6.33 19.20
C GLU A 116 21.69 7.40 18.10
N ARG A 117 22.00 7.03 16.85
CA ARG A 117 21.93 7.95 15.70
C ARG A 117 20.53 8.54 15.45
N PHE A 118 19.49 7.95 16.05
CA PHE A 118 18.11 8.44 15.99
C PHE A 118 17.70 9.21 17.25
N GLU A 119 18.64 9.59 18.10
CA GLU A 119 18.36 10.53 19.19
C GLU A 119 17.72 11.82 18.68
N GLY A 120 16.79 12.37 19.45
CA GLY A 120 16.03 13.57 19.09
C GLY A 120 14.89 13.35 18.09
N ARG A 121 14.70 12.13 17.57
CA ARG A 121 13.54 11.77 16.74
C ARG A 121 12.28 11.63 17.61
N THR A 122 11.12 11.77 16.97
CA THR A 122 9.81 11.56 17.61
C THR A 122 9.52 10.06 17.67
N PHE A 123 9.25 9.56 18.88
CA PHE A 123 8.96 8.15 19.13
C PHE A 123 7.59 7.97 19.77
N VAL A 124 6.93 6.86 19.42
CA VAL A 124 5.77 6.32 20.13
C VAL A 124 6.13 4.91 20.58
N VAL A 125 6.19 4.69 21.89
CA VAL A 125 6.34 3.34 22.45
C VAL A 125 4.99 2.64 22.34
N HIS A 126 4.83 1.79 21.33
CA HIS A 126 3.57 1.11 21.06
C HIS A 126 3.30 0.03 22.11
N ASN A 127 4.33 -0.74 22.46
CA ASN A 127 4.33 -1.73 23.52
C ASN A 127 5.78 -2.00 24.00
N PRO A 128 6.01 -2.85 25.02
CA PRO A 128 7.36 -3.10 25.54
C PRO A 128 8.37 -3.67 24.53
N VAL A 129 7.92 -4.18 23.38
CA VAL A 129 8.78 -4.80 22.36
C VAL A 129 8.76 -4.06 21.01
N VAL A 130 7.98 -2.98 20.88
CA VAL A 130 7.85 -2.22 19.62
C VAL A 130 7.83 -0.72 19.91
N THR A 131 8.76 -0.02 19.26
CA THR A 131 8.82 1.44 19.21
C THR A 131 8.65 1.90 17.77
N LEU A 132 7.74 2.86 17.56
CA LEU A 132 7.55 3.52 16.27
C LEU A 132 8.34 4.82 16.28
N MET A 133 9.04 5.12 15.19
CA MET A 133 9.76 6.39 14.98
C MET A 133 9.16 7.14 13.80
N ARG A 134 8.81 8.43 13.99
CA ARG A 134 8.21 9.26 12.94
C ARG A 134 9.20 9.49 11.80
N THR A 135 8.84 9.20 10.56
CA THR A 135 9.61 9.60 9.37
C THR A 135 9.59 11.12 9.17
N THR A 136 10.70 11.68 8.68
CA THR A 136 10.88 13.11 8.40
C THR A 136 10.37 13.50 7.00
N PRO A 137 10.23 14.81 6.70
CA PRO A 137 9.95 15.26 5.33
C PRO A 137 10.96 14.79 4.28
N GLY A 138 12.25 14.76 4.62
CA GLY A 138 13.30 14.28 3.71
C GLY A 138 13.18 12.79 3.40
N GLU A 139 12.93 11.97 4.43
CA GLU A 139 12.68 10.52 4.26
C GLU A 139 11.39 10.28 3.46
N ASN A 140 10.34 11.06 3.69
CA ASN A 140 9.08 10.98 2.95
C ASN A 140 9.22 11.37 1.48
N ALA A 141 9.98 12.41 1.16
CA ALA A 141 10.29 12.76 -0.23
C ALA A 141 11.01 11.61 -0.95
N GLU A 142 11.98 10.97 -0.29
CA GLU A 142 12.68 9.81 -0.85
C GLU A 142 11.77 8.58 -1.01
N LEU A 143 10.89 8.31 -0.04
CA LEU A 143 9.87 7.26 -0.16
C LEU A 143 8.94 7.51 -1.35
N GLY A 144 8.46 8.74 -1.51
CA GLY A 144 7.60 9.13 -2.63
C GLY A 144 8.29 8.96 -3.98
N ARG A 145 9.58 9.34 -4.06
CA ARG A 145 10.40 9.10 -5.26
C ARG A 145 10.49 7.61 -5.59
N ARG A 146 10.86 6.77 -4.60
CA ARG A 146 11.01 5.31 -4.78
C ARG A 146 9.71 4.64 -5.20
N ILE A 147 8.58 5.00 -4.58
CA ILE A 147 7.27 4.45 -4.94
C ILE A 147 6.89 4.85 -6.36
N GLY A 148 7.10 6.12 -6.73
CA GLY A 148 6.89 6.59 -8.10
C GLY A 148 7.74 5.82 -9.13
N GLU A 149 9.02 5.60 -8.86
CA GLU A 149 9.93 4.85 -9.74
C GLU A 149 9.50 3.39 -9.90
N LYS A 150 9.09 2.75 -8.80
CA LYS A 150 8.56 1.38 -8.82
C LYS A 150 7.27 1.29 -9.63
N ALA A 151 6.38 2.28 -9.51
CA ALA A 151 5.17 2.37 -10.32
C ALA A 151 5.47 2.53 -11.81
N LEU A 152 6.44 3.38 -12.18
CA LEU A 152 6.86 3.56 -13.58
C LEU A 152 7.54 2.32 -14.18
N GLY A 153 8.14 1.47 -13.34
CA GLY A 153 8.73 0.19 -13.75
C GLY A 153 7.70 -0.94 -13.97
N ALA A 154 6.42 -0.71 -13.70
CA ALA A 154 5.38 -1.73 -13.86
C ALA A 154 5.05 -1.98 -15.34
N ARG A 155 4.73 -3.25 -15.67
CA ARG A 155 4.17 -3.65 -16.97
C ARG A 155 2.64 -3.65 -16.99
N GLY A 156 2.01 -3.72 -15.81
CA GLY A 156 0.56 -3.68 -15.62
C GLY A 156 0.09 -2.32 -15.10
N PRO A 157 -1.23 -2.05 -15.13
CA PRO A 157 -1.77 -0.76 -14.75
C PRO A 157 -1.62 -0.51 -13.24
N VAL A 158 -1.22 0.70 -12.89
CA VAL A 158 -0.98 1.15 -11.51
C VAL A 158 -1.84 2.36 -11.19
N ALA A 159 -2.48 2.36 -10.02
CA ALA A 159 -3.05 3.57 -9.46
C ALA A 159 -2.44 3.86 -8.08
N LEU A 160 -1.95 5.09 -7.91
CA LEU A 160 -1.44 5.62 -6.65
C LEU A 160 -2.55 6.44 -6.01
N VAL A 161 -3.07 6.00 -4.86
CA VAL A 161 -4.17 6.65 -4.14
C VAL A 161 -3.60 7.41 -2.93
N LEU A 162 -3.69 8.73 -2.98
CA LEU A 162 -3.11 9.63 -1.98
C LEU A 162 -4.17 10.04 -0.95
N PRO A 163 -4.07 9.63 0.32
CA PRO A 163 -4.93 10.12 1.41
C PRO A 163 -4.41 11.48 1.91
N LEU A 164 -5.00 12.57 1.44
CA LEU A 164 -4.47 13.93 1.67
C LEU A 164 -4.56 14.41 3.13
N ARG A 165 -5.28 13.71 4.01
CA ARG A 165 -5.45 14.09 5.43
C ARG A 165 -4.76 13.17 6.42
N GLY A 166 -3.82 12.36 5.95
CA GLY A 166 -2.95 11.54 6.79
C GLY A 166 -2.95 10.06 6.42
N VAL A 167 -1.84 9.40 6.74
CA VAL A 167 -1.49 8.06 6.25
C VAL A 167 -1.59 6.95 7.30
N SER A 168 -1.91 7.25 8.56
CA SER A 168 -2.04 6.23 9.61
C SER A 168 -2.92 6.69 10.77
N GLY A 169 -3.44 5.75 11.56
CA GLY A 169 -4.25 6.08 12.74
C GLY A 169 -3.58 6.97 13.80
N ILE A 170 -2.26 7.21 13.72
CA ILE A 170 -1.53 8.16 14.60
C ILE A 170 -1.00 9.40 13.86
N ASP A 171 -1.19 9.47 12.55
CA ASP A 171 -0.98 10.65 11.70
C ASP A 171 -2.35 11.25 11.33
N ALA A 172 -3.04 11.75 12.35
CA ALA A 172 -4.32 12.45 12.25
C ALA A 172 -4.20 13.82 12.92
N GLU A 173 -5.17 14.73 12.77
CA GLU A 173 -5.09 16.14 13.22
C GLU A 173 -4.60 16.36 14.68
N ALA A 174 -4.83 15.39 15.58
CA ALA A 174 -4.34 15.40 16.97
C ALA A 174 -3.42 14.20 17.32
N GLY A 175 -2.98 13.46 16.31
CA GLY A 175 -2.14 12.28 16.45
C GLY A 175 -0.67 12.64 16.72
N PRO A 176 0.08 11.78 17.44
CA PRO A 176 1.46 12.06 17.81
C PRO A 176 2.42 12.15 16.61
N PHE A 177 2.03 11.60 15.45
CA PHE A 177 2.83 11.59 14.22
C PHE A 177 2.29 12.57 13.16
N ARG A 178 1.36 13.46 13.53
CA ARG A 178 0.84 14.47 12.60
C ARG A 178 1.97 15.36 12.06
N ASP A 179 2.17 15.35 10.75
CA ASP A 179 3.15 16.20 10.08
C ASP A 179 2.74 16.50 8.63
N GLU A 180 2.18 17.70 8.41
CA GLU A 180 1.75 18.19 7.10
C GLU A 180 2.88 18.34 6.10
N GLU A 181 4.07 18.72 6.58
CA GLU A 181 5.23 18.92 5.73
C GLU A 181 5.73 17.57 5.20
N ALA A 182 5.73 16.55 6.05
CA ALA A 182 6.09 15.20 5.65
C ALA A 182 5.12 14.61 4.61
N ASP A 183 3.81 14.75 4.83
CA ASP A 183 2.80 14.27 3.88
C ASP A 183 2.89 15.00 2.54
N ALA A 184 3.04 16.34 2.58
CA ALA A 184 3.22 17.15 1.39
C ALA A 184 4.48 16.73 0.61
N ALA A 185 5.61 16.54 1.30
CA ALA A 185 6.86 16.11 0.70
C ALA A 185 6.74 14.74 0.02
N LEU A 186 6.05 13.79 0.67
CA LEU A 186 5.75 12.46 0.11
C LEU A 186 4.97 12.59 -1.20
N PHE A 187 3.84 13.29 -1.17
CA PHE A 187 2.92 13.37 -2.29
C PHE A 187 3.49 14.19 -3.45
N GLU A 188 4.19 15.29 -3.16
CA GLU A 188 4.89 16.05 -4.20
C GLU A 188 5.97 15.24 -4.91
N ALA A 189 6.75 14.45 -4.16
CA ALA A 189 7.77 13.60 -4.76
C ALA A 189 7.14 12.56 -5.71
N VAL A 190 6.03 11.92 -5.29
CA VAL A 190 5.27 11.01 -6.16
C VAL A 190 4.82 11.73 -7.43
N ARG A 191 4.16 12.89 -7.31
CA ARG A 191 3.67 13.66 -8.46
C ARG A 191 4.81 14.01 -9.42
N ARG A 192 5.93 14.51 -8.90
CA ARG A 192 7.11 14.89 -9.70
C ARG A 192 7.69 13.69 -10.43
N THR A 193 7.84 12.56 -9.76
CA THR A 193 8.40 11.35 -10.37
C THR A 193 7.54 10.85 -11.53
N VAL A 194 6.21 10.83 -11.39
CA VAL A 194 5.33 10.26 -12.43
C VAL A 194 4.85 11.27 -13.47
N ALA A 195 5.09 12.58 -13.29
CA ALA A 195 4.63 13.64 -14.20
C ALA A 195 5.13 13.51 -15.66
N GLY A 196 6.30 12.89 -15.86
CA GLY A 196 6.88 12.67 -17.19
C GLY A 196 6.50 11.34 -17.84
N SER A 197 5.65 10.53 -17.20
CA SER A 197 5.26 9.22 -17.75
C SER A 197 4.44 9.38 -19.02
N PRO A 198 4.66 8.56 -20.06
CA PRO A 198 3.69 8.42 -21.14
C PRO A 198 2.30 8.19 -20.55
N ALA A 199 1.34 9.00 -20.97
CA ALA A 199 -0.03 8.94 -20.45
C ALA A 199 -0.61 7.54 -20.68
N GLY A 200 -0.89 6.79 -19.61
CA GLY A 200 -1.56 5.48 -19.71
C GLY A 200 -1.46 4.60 -18.48
N ASP A 201 -0.24 4.35 -17.97
CA ASP A 201 -0.02 3.17 -17.11
C ASP A 201 0.01 3.46 -15.60
N VAL A 202 0.34 4.70 -15.19
CA VAL A 202 0.35 5.10 -13.78
C VAL A 202 -0.62 6.27 -13.58
N ARG A 203 -1.66 6.04 -12.77
CA ARG A 203 -2.68 7.05 -12.44
C ARG A 203 -2.51 7.54 -11.00
N ILE A 204 -2.53 8.86 -10.81
CA ILE A 204 -2.68 9.46 -9.48
C ILE A 204 -4.17 9.66 -9.18
N VAL A 205 -4.61 9.25 -7.99
CA VAL A 205 -5.96 9.47 -7.47
C VAL A 205 -5.84 10.15 -6.11
N GLU A 206 -6.16 11.43 -6.08
CA GLU A 206 -6.14 12.21 -4.84
C GLU A 206 -7.47 12.06 -4.10
N CYS A 207 -7.41 11.75 -2.81
CA CYS A 207 -8.56 11.66 -1.93
C CYS A 207 -8.40 12.69 -0.83
N ASP A 208 -9.29 13.69 -0.78
CA ASP A 208 -9.40 14.61 0.37
C ASP A 208 -10.01 13.89 1.59
N ALA A 209 -9.25 12.94 2.13
CA ALA A 209 -9.64 12.05 3.21
C ALA A 209 -8.38 11.54 3.93
N HIS A 210 -8.53 11.18 5.19
CA HIS A 210 -7.56 10.39 5.92
C HIS A 210 -7.67 8.93 5.47
N ILE A 211 -6.58 8.16 5.54
CA ILE A 211 -6.58 6.76 5.05
C ILE A 211 -7.67 5.90 5.69
N ASN A 212 -7.98 6.14 6.97
CA ASN A 212 -8.98 5.40 7.74
C ASN A 212 -10.37 6.07 7.75
N ASP A 213 -10.58 7.15 6.99
CA ASP A 213 -11.92 7.71 6.87
C ASP A 213 -12.85 6.72 6.16
N PRO A 214 -14.13 6.60 6.60
CA PRO A 214 -15.11 5.77 5.92
C PRO A 214 -15.18 6.06 4.43
N GLY A 215 -15.16 5.01 3.62
CA GLY A 215 -15.19 5.09 2.16
C GLY A 215 -13.82 5.02 1.50
N PHE A 216 -12.70 5.29 2.19
CA PHE A 216 -11.37 5.27 1.56
C PHE A 216 -11.00 3.87 1.06
N GLY A 217 -11.17 2.85 1.91
CA GLY A 217 -10.94 1.46 1.57
C GLY A 217 -11.88 0.98 0.46
N ALA A 218 -13.16 1.32 0.56
CA ALA A 218 -14.17 0.98 -0.44
C ALA A 218 -13.87 1.59 -1.82
N ARG A 219 -13.46 2.87 -1.86
CA ARG A 219 -13.10 3.54 -3.12
C ARG A 219 -11.89 2.86 -3.76
N SER A 220 -10.87 2.53 -2.97
CA SER A 220 -9.66 1.86 -3.43
C SER A 220 -9.93 0.44 -3.94
N ALA A 221 -10.78 -0.32 -3.25
CA ALA A 221 -11.25 -1.63 -3.69
C ALA A 221 -12.03 -1.58 -5.01
N ARG A 222 -12.98 -0.64 -5.16
CA ARG A 222 -13.74 -0.47 -6.41
C ARG A 222 -12.84 -0.01 -7.56
N LEU A 223 -11.82 0.79 -7.28
CA LEU A 223 -10.82 1.18 -8.27
C LEU A 223 -10.06 -0.04 -8.77
N LEU A 224 -9.55 -0.88 -7.87
CA LEU A 224 -8.86 -2.11 -8.25
C LEU A 224 -9.77 -3.03 -9.08
N HIS A 225 -11.02 -3.24 -8.63
CA HIS A 225 -11.98 -4.06 -9.37
C HIS A 225 -12.14 -3.59 -10.83
N ARG A 226 -12.35 -2.28 -11.06
CA ARG A 226 -12.41 -1.74 -12.43
C ARG A 226 -11.15 -2.01 -13.24
N MET A 227 -9.97 -1.81 -12.63
CA MET A 227 -8.70 -2.08 -13.32
C MET A 227 -8.54 -3.57 -13.68
N ILE A 228 -9.05 -4.48 -12.84
CA ILE A 228 -9.09 -5.92 -13.13
C ILE A 228 -10.02 -6.21 -14.31
N GLU A 229 -11.22 -5.62 -14.34
CA GLU A 229 -12.18 -5.80 -15.43
C GLU A 229 -11.65 -5.25 -16.77
N GLU A 230 -11.01 -4.08 -16.74
CA GLU A 230 -10.42 -3.44 -17.92
C GLU A 230 -9.20 -4.22 -18.46
N SER A 231 -8.49 -4.93 -17.58
CA SER A 231 -7.32 -5.76 -17.95
C SER A 231 -7.70 -7.17 -18.39
N ALA A 232 -8.96 -7.59 -18.19
CA ALA A 232 -9.41 -8.90 -18.63
C ALA A 232 -9.44 -8.94 -20.18
N PRO A 233 -8.88 -9.98 -20.82
CA PRO A 233 -8.99 -10.11 -22.27
C PRO A 233 -10.46 -10.11 -22.68
N ALA A 234 -10.80 -9.28 -23.67
CA ALA A 234 -12.15 -9.15 -24.22
C ALA A 234 -12.67 -10.51 -24.73
N GLY A 235 -13.32 -11.27 -23.85
CA GLY A 235 -13.64 -12.67 -24.14
C GLY A 235 -14.23 -13.49 -22.99
N ARG A 236 -14.90 -12.85 -22.02
CA ARG A 236 -15.78 -13.55 -21.06
C ARG A 236 -17.04 -12.74 -20.72
N SER A 237 -17.60 -11.99 -21.68
CA SER A 237 -19.04 -11.73 -21.63
C SER A 237 -19.71 -13.03 -22.08
N GLY A 238 -20.07 -13.86 -21.10
CA GLY A 238 -20.92 -15.02 -21.33
C GLY A 238 -22.21 -14.55 -21.99
N SER A 239 -22.43 -15.04 -23.21
CA SER A 239 -23.73 -15.13 -23.84
C SER A 239 -24.68 -15.84 -22.87
N ALA A 240 -25.49 -15.09 -22.14
CA ALA A 240 -26.75 -15.59 -21.62
C ALA A 240 -27.75 -15.47 -22.76
N ALA A 241 -28.02 -16.61 -23.39
CA ALA A 241 -29.21 -16.82 -24.21
C ALA A 241 -30.46 -16.80 -23.33
#